data_AF-A0A5K0W9A0-F1
#
_entry.id   AF-A0A5K0W9A0-F1
#
_cell.length_a   1.000
_cell.length_b   1.000
_cell.length_c   1.000
_cell.angle_alpha   90.00
_cell.angle_beta   90.00
_cell.angle_gamma   90.00
#
_symmetry.space_group_name_H-M   'P 1'
#
loop_
_entity.id
_entity.type
_entity.pdbx_description
1 polymer ?
#
loop_
_entity_poly.entity_id
_entity_poly.type
_entity_poly.pdbx_seq_one_letter_code
_entity_poly.pdbx_strand_id
1 'polypeptide(L)' 'SLTISMLSYMGKLRLAVGGEQGFLDSDAMTGCFEEAFAKILDAVRGKR' A
#
# COMPACT_ATOMS: atom_id res chain seq x y z
N SER A 1 5.01 -8.93 15.66
CA SER A 1 5.37 -7.51 15.51
C SER A 1 5.04 -7.05 14.09
N LEU A 2 4.76 -5.76 13.90
CA LEU A 2 4.42 -5.15 12.61
C LEU A 2 5.42 -4.04 12.31
N THR A 3 5.96 -4.03 11.10
CA THR A 3 6.86 -3.00 10.59
C THR A 3 6.26 -2.40 9.33
N ILE A 4 6.08 -1.08 9.31
CA ILE A 4 5.63 -0.34 8.13
C ILE A 4 6.74 0.63 7.76
N SER A 5 7.20 0.56 6.51
CA SER A 5 8.21 1.44 5.94
C SER A 5 7.63 2.19 4.76
N MET A 6 7.73 3.52 4.79
CA MET A 6 7.18 4.40 3.77
C MET A 6 8.26 5.35 3.27
N LEU A 7 8.42 5.44 1.95
CA LEU A 7 9.37 6.33 1.28
C LEU A 7 8.67 7.07 0.15
N SER A 8 8.80 8.39 0.09
CA SER A 8 8.37 9.19 -1.06
C SER A 8 9.59 9.81 -1.73
N TYR A 9 9.81 9.49 -3.00
CA TYR A 9 10.93 10.02 -3.77
C TYR A 9 10.51 10.26 -5.22
N MET A 10 10.85 11.43 -5.77
CA MET A 10 10.51 11.85 -7.14
C MET A 10 9.02 11.65 -7.50
N GLY A 11 8.12 11.98 -6.58
CA GLY A 11 6.67 11.83 -6.77
C GLY A 11 6.17 10.39 -6.75
N LYS A 12 7.00 9.42 -6.36
CA LYS A 12 6.61 8.01 -6.20
C LYS A 12 6.59 7.64 -4.74
N LEU A 13 5.44 7.16 -4.26
CA LEU A 13 5.29 6.57 -2.95
C LEU A 13 5.64 5.07 -3.03
N ARG A 14 6.52 4.61 -2.13
CA ARG A 14 6.83 3.21 -1.91
C ARG A 14 6.42 2.83 -0.49
N LEU A 15 5.70 1.73 -0.38
CA LEU A 15 5.24 1.17 0.89
C LEU A 15 5.74 -0.27 0.99
N ALA A 16 6.37 -0.61 2.11
CA ALA A 16 6.74 -1.97 2.44
C ALA A 16 6.17 -2.30 3.83
N VAL A 17 5.50 -3.43 3.93
CA VAL A 17 4.96 -3.91 5.20
C VAL A 17 5.54 -5.29 5.48
N GLY A 18 6.14 -5.41 6.66
CA GLY A 18 6.70 -6.65 7.16
C GLY A 18 6.03 -7.01 8.48
N GLY A 19 5.84 -8.30 8.72
CA GLY A 19 5.34 -8.83 9.98
C GLY A 19 6.05 -10.13 10.32
N GLU A 20 5.89 -10.57 11.56
CA GLU A 20 6.25 -11.92 11.95
C GLU A 20 5.46 -12.96 11.15
N GLN A 21 6.02 -14.17 11.01
CA GLN A 21 5.35 -15.26 10.30
C GLN A 21 3.98 -15.55 10.90
N GLY A 22 2.94 -15.62 10.05
CA GLY A 22 1.56 -15.83 10.47
C GLY A 22 0.86 -14.59 11.06
N PHE A 23 1.56 -13.45 11.18
CA PHE A 23 0.97 -12.19 11.62
C PHE A 23 0.18 -11.49 10.51
N LEU A 24 0.60 -11.69 9.25
CA LEU A 24 -0.03 -11.13 8.07
C LEU A 24 -0.32 -12.24 7.07
N ASP A 25 -1.50 -12.18 6.46
CA ASP A 25 -1.76 -12.83 5.19
C ASP A 25 -1.24 -11.90 4.09
N SER A 26 -0.14 -12.30 3.44
CA SER A 26 0.53 -11.49 2.42
C SER A 26 -0.36 -11.20 1.22
N ASP A 27 -1.21 -12.16 0.85
CA ASP A 27 -2.00 -12.08 -0.37
C ASP A 27 -3.22 -11.19 -0.12
N ALA A 28 -3.89 -11.37 1.03
CA ALA A 28 -4.97 -10.50 1.45
C ALA A 28 -4.48 -9.05 1.64
N MET A 29 -3.30 -8.86 2.22
CA MET A 29 -2.72 -7.53 2.42
C MET A 29 -2.36 -6.86 1.10
N THR A 30 -1.79 -7.61 0.14
CA THR A 30 -1.48 -7.09 -1.19
C THR A 30 -2.75 -6.64 -1.91
N GLY A 31 -3.81 -7.44 -1.88
CA GLY A 31 -5.10 -7.08 -2.48
C GLY A 31 -5.70 -5.80 -1.88
N CYS A 32 -5.65 -5.66 -0.54
CA CYS A 32 -6.09 -4.44 0.14
C CYS A 32 -5.31 -3.19 -0.32
N PHE A 33 -4.00 -3.31 -0.53
CA PHE A 33 -3.20 -2.19 -1.03
C PHE A 33 -3.52 -1.85 -2.47
N GLU A 34 -3.65 -2.84 -3.35
CA GLU A 34 -4.03 -2.60 -4.75
C GLU A 34 -5.37 -1.87 -4.86
N GLU A 35 -6.38 -2.31 -4.10
CA GLU A 35 -7.69 -1.65 -4.05
C GLU A 35 -7.60 -0.21 -3.52
N ALA A 36 -6.84 0.01 -2.44
CA ALA A 36 -6.65 1.33 -1.88
C ALA A 36 -5.95 2.29 -2.85
N PHE A 37 -4.88 1.84 -3.51
CA PHE A 37 -4.17 2.64 -4.52
C PHE A 37 -5.04 2.90 -5.75
N ALA A 38 -5.86 1.93 -6.18
CA ALA A 38 -6.81 2.12 -7.28
C ALA A 38 -7.84 3.20 -6.94
N LYS A 39 -8.43 3.17 -5.73
CA LYS A 39 -9.38 4.20 -5.25
C LYS A 39 -8.73 5.58 -5.18
N ILE A 40 -7.49 5.68 -4.70
CA ILE A 40 -6.75 6.94 -4.67
C ILE A 40 -6.51 7.45 -6.09
N LEU A 41 -6.08 6.58 -7.00
CA LEU A 41 -5.84 6.95 -8.39
C LEU A 41 -7.12 7.44 -9.09
N ASP A 42 -8.24 6.76 -8.86
CA ASP A 42 -9.54 7.13 -9.41
C ASP A 42 -10.01 8.49 -8.87
N ALA A 43 -9.91 8.71 -7.55
CA ALA A 43 -10.24 9.98 -6.92
C ALA A 43 -9.40 11.15 -7.44
N VAL A 44 -8.14 10.91 -7.81
CA VAL A 44 -7.26 11.92 -8.42
C VAL A 44 -7.60 12.13 -9.90
N ARG A 45 -7.99 11.08 -10.63
CA ARG A 45 -8.38 11.17 -12.05
C ARG A 45 -9.72 11.87 -12.26
N GLY A 46 -10.71 11.63 -11.40
CA GLY A 46 -12.02 12.29 -11.45
C GLY A 46 -12.02 13.76 -11.04
N LYS A 47 -10.87 14.30 -10.58
CA LYS A 47 -10.69 15.69 -10.14
C LYS A 47 -10.00 16.57 -11.19
N ARG A 48 -9.81 16.08 -12.41
CA ARG A 48 -9.10 16.78 -13.49
C ARG A 48 -10.03 17.18 -14.62
#